data_AF-A0A2V8FQ90-F1
#
_entry.id   AF-A0A2V8FQ90-F1
#
_cell.length_a   1.000
_cell.length_b   1.000
_cell.length_c   1.000
_cell.angle_alpha   90.00
_cell.angle_beta   90.00
_cell.angle_gamma   90.00
#
_symmetry.space_group_name_H-M   'P 1'
#
loop_
_entity.id
_entity.type
_entity.pdbx_description
1 polymer ?
#
loop_
_entity_poly.entity_id
_entity_poly.type
_entity_poly.pdbx_seq_one_letter_code
_entity_poly.pdbx_strand_id
1 'polypeptide(L)'
;MRPSGIHVEFSKQNGPGRWPDWTPPGWDGALQYTLGMVLNIGGQWYASAPIEFWYGLDASGGPPSQYAMNWFYAPGRWAPMTYHQPAVGETIGFFVCAGDCRGRTDGSGSPVKERSNVVTVTMPTDSGARFTF
;
A
#
# COMPACT_ATOMS: atom_id res chain seq x y z
N MET A 1 -5.30 -18.23 11.54
CA MET A 1 -3.99 -17.60 11.26
C MET A 1 -4.25 -16.63 10.11
N ARG A 2 -3.98 -15.32 10.27
CA ARG A 2 -4.22 -14.37 9.16
C ARG A 2 -3.22 -14.68 8.03
N PRO A 3 -3.57 -14.43 6.75
CA PRO A 3 -2.63 -14.53 5.64
C PRO A 3 -1.39 -13.64 5.89
N SER A 4 -0.22 -14.02 5.37
CA SER A 4 0.98 -13.19 5.48
C SER A 4 0.81 -11.90 4.68
N GLY A 5 1.05 -10.75 5.31
CA GLY A 5 0.89 -9.46 4.65
C GLY A 5 0.50 -8.33 5.58
N ILE A 6 0.29 -7.16 4.97
CA ILE A 6 -0.26 -5.99 5.61
C ILE A 6 -1.78 -6.09 5.57
N HIS A 7 -2.39 -5.99 6.74
CA HIS A 7 -3.82 -5.79 6.91
C HIS A 7 -4.07 -4.31 7.24
N VAL A 8 -5.08 -3.71 6.61
CA VAL A 8 -5.40 -2.29 6.79
C VAL A 8 -6.87 -2.14 7.13
N GLU A 9 -7.17 -1.33 8.14
CA GLU A 9 -8.51 -0.90 8.52
C GLU A 9 -8.58 0.62 8.42
N PHE A 10 -9.62 1.15 7.76
CA PHE A 10 -9.82 2.59 7.62
C PHE A 10 -11.30 2.93 7.39
N SER A 11 -11.68 4.18 7.70
CA SER A 11 -13.09 4.61 7.73
C SER A 11 -13.81 4.59 6.38
N LYS A 12 -13.06 4.55 5.27
CA LYS A 12 -13.58 4.47 3.89
C LYS A 12 -13.57 3.04 3.33
N GLN A 13 -13.21 2.04 4.13
CA GLN A 13 -13.17 0.65 3.71
C GLN A 13 -14.56 -0.01 3.70
N ASN A 14 -15.44 0.34 4.63
CA ASN A 14 -16.73 -0.33 4.81
C ASN A 14 -17.86 0.66 5.15
N GLY A 15 -19.10 0.20 5.06
CA GLY A 15 -20.30 0.97 5.45
C GLY A 15 -20.75 2.02 4.43
N PRO A 16 -21.75 2.86 4.76
CA PRO A 16 -22.37 3.80 3.83
C PRO A 16 -21.44 4.87 3.24
N GLY A 17 -20.30 5.14 3.90
CA GLY A 17 -19.30 6.13 3.47
C GLY A 17 -18.08 5.53 2.76
N ARG A 18 -18.11 4.24 2.42
CA ARG A 18 -17.02 3.51 1.75
C ARG A 18 -16.66 4.15 0.41
N TRP A 19 -15.39 4.07 0.03
CA TRP A 19 -14.96 4.38 -1.34
C TRP A 19 -15.56 3.40 -2.36
N PRO A 20 -16.06 3.89 -3.50
CA PRO A 20 -16.47 3.01 -4.60
C PRO A 20 -15.30 2.15 -5.07
N ASP A 21 -15.59 0.92 -5.47
CA ASP A 21 -14.59 0.09 -6.13
C ASP A 21 -14.40 0.57 -7.58
N TRP A 22 -13.22 0.28 -8.13
CA TRP A 22 -12.82 0.58 -9.48
C TRP A 22 -12.53 -0.70 -10.25
N THR A 23 -13.16 -0.88 -11.41
CA THR A 23 -12.86 -2.00 -12.30
C THR A 23 -12.17 -1.48 -13.55
N PRO A 24 -10.85 -1.72 -13.72
CA PRO A 24 -10.16 -1.34 -14.95
C PRO A 24 -10.79 -1.99 -16.19
N PRO A 25 -10.82 -1.31 -17.35
CA PRO A 25 -11.29 -1.92 -18.59
C PRO A 25 -10.54 -3.23 -18.89
N GLY A 26 -11.28 -4.31 -19.13
CA GLY A 26 -10.72 -5.64 -19.45
C GLY A 26 -10.33 -6.50 -18.25
N TRP A 27 -10.73 -6.13 -17.03
CA TRP A 27 -10.51 -6.89 -15.80
C TRP A 27 -11.83 -7.26 -15.11
N ASP A 28 -11.86 -8.41 -14.45
CA ASP A 28 -13.07 -8.93 -13.80
C ASP A 28 -13.23 -8.50 -12.32
N GLY A 29 -12.14 -8.03 -11.69
CA GLY A 29 -12.09 -7.76 -10.25
C GLY A 29 -12.20 -6.28 -9.91
N ALA A 30 -13.10 -5.93 -8.98
CA ALA A 30 -13.26 -4.57 -8.50
C ALA A 30 -12.19 -4.24 -7.44
N LEU A 31 -11.31 -3.29 -7.77
CA LEU A 31 -10.25 -2.76 -6.91
C LEU A 31 -10.83 -1.72 -5.97
N GLN A 32 -10.74 -1.95 -4.67
CA GLN A 32 -11.25 -1.00 -3.68
C GLN A 32 -10.23 0.11 -3.41
N TYR A 33 -8.99 -0.26 -3.13
CA TYR A 33 -7.93 0.68 -2.80
C TYR A 33 -6.55 0.12 -3.15
N THR A 34 -5.59 1.02 -3.24
CA THR A 34 -4.17 0.68 -3.33
C THR A 34 -3.48 1.13 -2.04
N LEU A 35 -2.69 0.24 -1.45
CA LEU A 35 -1.79 0.56 -0.34
C LEU A 35 -0.44 1.03 -0.88
N GLY A 36 0.02 2.16 -0.38
CA GLY A 36 1.35 2.68 -0.63
C GLY A 36 2.23 2.72 0.60
N MET A 37 3.53 2.62 0.34
CA MET A 37 4.62 2.69 1.30
C MET A 37 5.46 3.93 1.04
N VAL A 38 5.95 4.53 2.11
CA VAL A 38 6.80 5.73 2.09
C VAL A 38 8.09 5.42 2.84
N LEU A 39 9.24 5.66 2.20
CA LEU A 39 10.56 5.33 2.74
C LEU A 39 11.46 6.57 2.79
N ASN A 40 12.28 6.67 3.83
CA ASN A 40 13.30 7.71 3.93
C ASN A 40 14.64 7.16 3.46
N ILE A 41 15.07 7.57 2.27
CA ILE A 41 16.31 7.11 1.65
C ILE A 41 17.24 8.32 1.53
N GLY A 42 18.31 8.35 2.33
CA GLY A 42 19.29 9.44 2.31
C GLY A 42 18.72 10.80 2.74
N GLY A 43 17.74 10.83 3.65
CA GLY A 43 17.12 12.06 4.15
C GLY A 43 15.95 12.57 3.29
N GLN A 44 15.64 11.90 2.18
CA GLN A 44 14.51 12.22 1.32
C GLN A 44 13.44 11.12 1.38
N TRP A 45 12.18 11.54 1.47
CA TRP A 45 11.04 10.63 1.46
C TRP A 45 10.60 10.30 0.03
N TYR A 46 10.43 9.01 -0.25
CA TYR A 46 9.96 8.47 -1.51
C TYR A 46 8.73 7.60 -1.28
N ALA A 47 7.78 7.59 -2.20
CA ALA A 47 6.55 6.84 -2.08
C ALA A 47 6.28 5.98 -3.32
N SER A 48 5.77 4.77 -3.09
CA SER A 48 5.18 3.91 -4.12
C SER A 48 3.84 3.38 -3.63
N ALA A 49 2.88 3.19 -4.53
CA ALA A 49 1.56 2.61 -4.23
C ALA A 49 1.30 1.38 -5.10
N PRO A 50 1.83 0.19 -4.74
CA PRO A 50 1.82 -0.94 -5.66
C PRO A 50 0.91 -2.09 -5.25
N ILE A 51 0.39 -2.09 -4.03
CA ILE A 51 -0.37 -3.21 -3.50
C ILE A 51 -1.86 -2.92 -3.65
N GLU A 52 -2.48 -3.60 -4.60
CA GLU A 52 -3.89 -3.48 -4.91
C GLU A 52 -4.72 -4.40 -4.00
N PHE A 53 -5.83 -3.88 -3.47
CA PHE A 53 -6.78 -4.62 -2.63
C PHE A 53 -8.16 -4.63 -3.30
N TRP A 54 -8.68 -5.82 -3.58
CA TRP A 54 -10.11 -6.04 -3.86
C TRP A 54 -10.91 -5.96 -2.56
N TYR A 55 -12.19 -5.63 -2.67
CA TYR A 55 -13.09 -5.63 -1.52
C TYR A 55 -13.11 -7.01 -0.83
N GLY A 56 -12.86 -7.04 0.47
CA GLY A 56 -12.80 -8.27 1.27
C GLY A 56 -11.46 -8.99 1.27
N LEU A 57 -10.43 -8.50 0.57
CA LEU A 57 -9.06 -9.03 0.72
C LEU A 57 -8.52 -8.71 2.12
N ASP A 58 -8.20 -9.74 2.91
CA ASP A 58 -7.77 -9.55 4.29
C ASP A 58 -6.35 -8.96 4.39
N ALA A 59 -5.38 -9.47 3.63
CA ALA A 59 -4.00 -8.99 3.68
C ALA A 59 -3.27 -9.21 2.35
N SER A 60 -2.24 -8.39 2.09
CA SER A 60 -1.38 -8.50 0.90
C SER A 60 0.01 -7.89 1.15
N GLY A 61 0.95 -8.09 0.21
CA GLY A 61 2.32 -7.52 0.28
C GLY A 61 3.38 -8.37 0.99
N GLY A 62 3.01 -9.55 1.52
CA GLY A 62 3.95 -10.51 2.10
C GLY A 62 4.60 -10.09 3.44
N PRO A 63 5.56 -10.89 3.95
CA PRO A 63 6.20 -10.60 5.23
C PRO A 63 7.16 -9.39 5.14
N PRO A 64 7.34 -8.63 6.24
CA PRO A 64 8.23 -7.47 6.32
C PRO A 64 9.64 -7.67 5.73
N SER A 65 10.28 -8.80 6.00
CA SER A 65 11.63 -9.12 5.50
C SER A 65 11.73 -9.21 3.97
N GLN A 66 10.61 -9.26 3.26
CA GLN A 66 10.56 -9.45 1.82
C GLN A 66 9.95 -8.26 1.07
N TYR A 67 9.72 -7.10 1.70
CA TYR A 67 9.13 -5.95 1.03
C TYR A 67 9.91 -5.51 -0.22
N ALA A 68 11.24 -5.59 -0.21
CA ALA A 68 12.10 -5.34 -1.37
C ALA A 68 11.83 -6.27 -2.58
N MET A 69 11.36 -7.49 -2.34
CA MET A 69 11.18 -8.53 -3.37
C MET A 69 9.70 -8.75 -3.73
N ASN A 70 8.79 -8.70 -2.75
CA ASN A 70 7.38 -9.09 -2.85
C ASN A 70 6.45 -7.93 -3.21
N TRP A 71 6.77 -7.16 -4.24
CA TRP A 71 5.84 -6.27 -4.96
C TRP A 71 5.82 -4.79 -4.58
N PHE A 72 6.59 -4.32 -3.60
CA PHE A 72 6.67 -2.87 -3.38
C PHE A 72 7.44 -2.11 -4.49
N TYR A 73 8.07 -2.85 -5.40
CA TYR A 73 9.01 -2.31 -6.39
C TYR A 73 8.84 -2.91 -7.78
N ALA A 74 8.63 -2.07 -8.78
CA ALA A 74 8.95 -2.38 -10.18
C ALA A 74 10.38 -1.87 -10.45
N PRO A 75 11.39 -2.75 -10.63
CA PRO A 75 12.82 -2.37 -10.60
C PRO A 75 13.22 -1.25 -11.56
N GLY A 76 12.51 -1.09 -12.68
CA GLY A 76 12.76 -0.03 -13.67
C GLY A 76 11.88 1.22 -13.54
N ARG A 77 10.97 1.31 -12.55
CA ARG A 77 10.01 2.43 -12.45
C ARG A 77 10.17 3.29 -11.21
N TRP A 78 10.63 2.73 -10.09
CA TRP A 78 10.54 3.42 -8.79
C TRP A 78 11.89 3.57 -8.08
N ALA A 79 12.96 3.81 -8.85
CA ALA A 79 14.22 4.30 -8.29
C ALA A 79 13.96 5.62 -7.52
N PRO A 80 14.59 5.84 -6.35
CA PRO A 80 15.65 5.05 -5.73
C PRO A 80 15.17 3.94 -4.78
N MET A 81 13.87 3.69 -4.69
CA MET A 81 13.32 2.66 -3.80
C MET A 81 13.57 1.23 -4.31
N THR A 82 14.01 1.08 -5.56
CA THR A 82 14.39 -0.21 -6.17
C THR A 82 15.32 -1.00 -5.26
N TYR A 83 14.88 -2.20 -4.85
CA TYR A 83 15.59 -3.12 -3.95
C TYR A 83 15.89 -2.58 -2.54
N HIS A 84 15.33 -1.43 -2.15
CA HIS A 84 15.50 -0.93 -0.80
C HIS A 84 14.64 -1.75 0.17
N GLN A 85 15.29 -2.52 1.03
CA GLN A 85 14.66 -3.24 2.14
C GLN A 85 14.80 -2.40 3.41
N PRO A 86 13.71 -1.85 3.97
CA PRO A 86 13.78 -1.11 5.23
C PRO A 86 14.29 -2.02 6.35
N ALA A 87 15.16 -1.49 7.20
CA ALA A 87 15.68 -2.22 8.34
C ALA A 87 14.61 -2.34 9.44
N VAL A 88 14.63 -3.43 10.22
CA VAL A 88 13.80 -3.51 11.44
C VAL A 88 14.14 -2.34 12.36
N GLY A 89 13.13 -1.65 12.87
CA GLY A 89 13.30 -0.44 13.68
C GLY A 89 13.33 0.88 12.90
N GLU A 90 13.48 0.83 11.57
CA GLU A 90 13.45 2.02 10.71
C GLU A 90 12.05 2.65 10.70
N THR A 91 11.95 3.97 10.57
CA THR A 91 10.66 4.64 10.40
C THR A 91 10.23 4.55 8.94
N ILE A 92 9.09 3.93 8.70
CA ILE A 92 8.44 3.84 7.38
C ILE A 92 7.04 4.45 7.45
N GLY A 93 6.49 4.82 6.29
CA GLY A 93 5.15 5.35 6.18
C GLY A 93 4.23 4.46 5.35
N PHE A 94 2.93 4.54 5.63
CA PHE A 94 1.88 3.92 4.82
C PHE A 94 0.76 4.92 4.53
N PHE A 95 0.12 4.76 3.38
CA PHE A 95 -1.14 5.44 3.05
C PHE A 95 -1.99 4.55 2.15
N VAL A 96 -3.29 4.81 2.09
CA VAL A 96 -4.19 4.19 1.11
C VAL A 96 -4.75 5.24 0.17
N CYS A 97 -5.02 4.85 -1.07
CA CYS A 97 -5.72 5.68 -2.05
C CYS A 97 -6.84 4.89 -2.72
N ALA A 98 -7.92 5.58 -3.09
CA ALA A 98 -9.10 4.96 -3.66
C ALA A 98 -8.83 4.40 -5.06
N GLY A 99 -9.22 3.15 -5.32
CA GLY A 99 -9.05 2.46 -6.61
C GLY A 99 -7.60 2.05 -6.93
N ASP A 100 -7.26 2.12 -8.22
CA ASP A 100 -5.94 1.81 -8.80
C ASP A 100 -5.06 3.05 -8.84
N CYS A 101 -4.07 3.13 -7.94
CA CYS A 101 -3.01 4.14 -7.99
C CYS A 101 -1.68 3.55 -8.47
N ARG A 102 -1.67 2.30 -8.92
CA ARG A 102 -0.45 1.57 -9.24
C ARG A 102 0.12 2.03 -10.56
N GLY A 103 1.05 2.98 -10.49
CA GLY A 103 1.68 3.56 -11.67
C GLY A 103 0.76 4.46 -12.49
N ARG A 104 -0.38 4.88 -11.92
CA ARG A 104 -1.30 5.86 -12.49
C ARG A 104 -0.99 7.24 -11.90
N THR A 105 -0.63 8.20 -12.75
CA THR A 105 -0.29 9.57 -12.32
C THR A 105 -1.34 10.61 -12.71
N ASP A 106 -2.30 10.24 -13.56
CA ASP A 106 -3.39 11.09 -14.06
C ASP A 106 -4.68 10.99 -13.23
N GLY A 107 -4.70 10.09 -12.24
CA GLY A 107 -5.85 9.81 -11.39
C GLY A 107 -6.96 9.01 -12.09
N SER A 108 -6.72 8.44 -13.29
CA SER A 108 -7.74 7.71 -14.04
C SER A 108 -8.23 6.46 -13.33
N GLY A 109 -7.41 5.89 -12.45
CA GLY A 109 -7.74 4.68 -11.67
C GLY A 109 -8.42 4.96 -10.33
N SER A 110 -8.63 6.23 -9.98
CA SER A 110 -9.27 6.62 -8.72
C SER A 110 -10.67 7.18 -8.95
N PRO A 111 -11.74 6.53 -8.44
CA PRO A 111 -13.11 6.98 -8.67
C PRO A 111 -13.43 8.29 -7.95
N VAL A 112 -12.71 8.60 -6.88
CA VAL A 112 -12.94 9.78 -6.03
C VAL A 112 -11.72 10.69 -5.87
N LYS A 113 -10.55 10.27 -6.37
CA LYS A 113 -9.28 11.01 -6.26
C LYS A 113 -8.88 11.36 -4.83
N GLU A 114 -9.18 10.46 -3.89
CA GLU A 114 -8.87 10.60 -2.47
C GLU A 114 -7.73 9.66 -2.05
N ARG A 115 -6.97 10.10 -1.03
CA ARG A 115 -6.03 9.27 -0.28
C ARG A 115 -6.08 9.62 1.20
N SER A 116 -5.65 8.69 2.05
CA SER A 116 -5.42 8.97 3.46
C SER A 116 -4.23 9.90 3.68
N ASN A 117 -4.11 10.41 4.90
CA ASN A 117 -2.82 10.88 5.40
C ASN A 117 -1.81 9.73 5.45
N VAL A 118 -0.52 10.07 5.44
CA VAL A 118 0.54 9.09 5.70
C VAL A 118 0.59 8.85 7.20
N VAL A 119 0.54 7.58 7.59
CA VAL A 119 0.82 7.15 8.96
C VAL A 119 2.24 6.59 9.01
N THR A 120 3.02 7.00 10.00
CA THR A 120 4.38 6.51 10.19
C THR A 120 4.42 5.42 11.26
N VAL A 121 5.15 4.35 11.00
CA VAL A 121 5.33 3.22 11.91
C VAL A 121 6.80 2.84 12.00
N THR A 122 7.13 2.11 13.06
CA THR A 122 8.41 1.41 13.17
C THR A 122 8.34 0.11 12.39
N MET A 123 9.28 -0.11 11.48
CA MET A 123 9.38 -1.32 10.67
C MET A 123 9.49 -2.57 11.56
N PRO A 124 8.53 -3.51 11.50
CA PRO A 124 8.51 -4.68 12.35
C PRO A 124 9.41 -5.81 11.82
N THR A 125 9.64 -6.82 12.67
CA THR A 125 10.14 -8.13 12.22
C THR A 125 9.03 -8.93 11.54
N ASP A 126 9.34 -10.12 11.03
CA ASP A 126 8.35 -11.05 10.48
C ASP A 126 7.35 -11.58 11.51
N SER A 127 7.58 -11.33 12.81
CA SER A 127 6.57 -11.56 13.86
C SER A 127 5.39 -10.59 13.78
N GLY A 128 5.51 -9.53 12.98
CA GLY A 128 4.50 -8.51 12.77
C GLY A 128 4.41 -7.48 13.90
N ALA A 129 3.54 -6.49 13.70
CA ALA A 129 3.18 -5.49 14.70
C ALA A 129 1.78 -4.95 14.40
N ARG A 130 1.12 -4.37 15.41
CA ARG A 130 -0.17 -3.66 15.27
C ARG A 130 0.01 -2.21 15.67
N PHE A 131 -0.49 -1.31 14.83
CA PHE A 131 -0.48 0.13 15.07
C PHE A 131 -1.92 0.67 15.01
N THR A 132 -2.20 1.74 15.75
CA THR A 132 -3.51 2.42 15.78
C THR A 132 -3.27 3.91 15.98
N PHE A 133 -4.07 4.75 15.32
CA PHE A 133 -3.90 6.20 15.21
C PHE A 133 -5.22 6.93 15.42
#